data_AF-A0A7C2IBF9-F1
#
_entry.id   AF-A0A7C2IBF9-F1
#
_cell.length_a   1.000
_cell.length_b   1.000
_cell.length_c   1.000
_cell.angle_alpha   90.00
_cell.angle_beta   90.00
_cell.angle_gamma   90.00
#
_symmetry.space_group_name_H-M   'P 1'
#
loop_
_entity.id
_entity.type
_entity.pdbx_description
1 polymer ?
#
loop_
_entity_poly.entity_id
_entity_poly.type
_entity_poly.pdbx_seq_one_letter_code
_entity_poly.pdbx_strand_id
1 'polypeptide(L)'
;MAKNIHSRNQTTRNHVSRNQIGRPSEGSLDPNELKSLIRDGLVAMNMADREAFIRSLEGEMRRINLNMRSYLIPLGIPGRSPEDLTPTEVGHLVRFLKINVPQAMTAVQKAISSYDVFHQLMEQSGHKLAA
;
A
#
# COMPACT_ATOMS: atom_id res chain seq x y z
N MET A 1 28.10 -44.13 27.17
CA MET A 1 28.21 -42.67 27.41
C MET A 1 29.11 -42.06 26.34
N ALA A 2 28.63 -40.99 25.69
CA ALA A 2 29.29 -39.89 24.95
C ALA A 2 30.60 -40.19 24.14
N LYS A 3 30.60 -40.13 22.79
CA LYS A 3 30.66 -38.94 21.88
C LYS A 3 32.05 -38.29 21.79
N ASN A 4 32.70 -38.32 20.61
CA ASN A 4 32.65 -37.19 19.66
C ASN A 4 33.52 -37.40 18.40
N ILE A 5 32.91 -37.01 17.28
CA ILE A 5 33.32 -37.17 15.89
C ILE A 5 33.69 -35.79 15.35
N HIS A 6 34.86 -35.72 14.70
CA HIS A 6 35.30 -34.82 13.63
C HIS A 6 35.02 -33.30 13.74
N SER A 7 36.11 -32.57 13.98
CA SER A 7 36.24 -31.15 13.63
C SER A 7 36.42 -31.01 12.12
N ARG A 8 35.50 -30.32 11.44
CA ARG A 8 35.63 -29.95 10.02
C ARG A 8 35.12 -28.52 9.79
N ASN A 9 36.03 -27.69 9.31
CA ASN A 9 35.95 -26.26 9.01
C ASN A 9 34.68 -25.82 8.25
N GLN A 10 34.11 -24.67 8.64
CA GLN A 10 33.45 -23.75 7.70
C GLN A 10 33.70 -22.29 8.10
N THR A 11 34.67 -21.69 7.43
CA THR A 11 34.72 -20.26 7.12
C THR A 11 33.52 -19.93 6.22
N THR A 12 32.67 -18.96 6.55
CA THR A 12 32.01 -18.10 5.55
C THR A 12 31.25 -16.93 6.17
N ARG A 13 31.58 -15.76 5.65
CA ARG A 13 30.74 -14.57 5.46
C ARG A 13 30.27 -13.82 6.71
N ASN A 14 31.10 -12.84 7.07
CA ASN A 14 30.65 -11.48 7.33
C ASN A 14 29.61 -11.06 6.27
N HIS A 15 28.33 -11.28 6.58
CA HIS A 15 27.25 -10.69 5.81
C HIS A 15 27.11 -9.26 6.31
N VAL A 16 27.72 -8.38 5.52
CA VAL A 16 27.53 -6.93 5.52
C VAL A 16 26.07 -6.64 5.88
N SER A 17 25.86 -6.07 7.07
CA SER A 17 24.63 -5.33 7.37
C SER A 17 24.64 -4.12 6.46
N ARG A 18 24.26 -4.35 5.20
CA ARG A 18 23.89 -3.32 4.26
C ARG A 18 22.71 -2.63 4.93
N ASN A 19 22.97 -1.47 5.50
CA ASN A 19 21.98 -0.47 5.87
C ASN A 19 20.81 -0.58 4.89
N GLN A 20 19.73 -1.23 5.33
CA GLN A 20 18.42 -1.06 4.74
C GLN A 20 18.03 0.35 5.12
N ILE A 21 18.49 1.32 4.33
CA ILE A 21 17.94 2.65 4.30
C ILE A 21 16.46 2.42 4.01
N GLY A 22 15.64 2.57 5.04
CA GLY A 22 14.28 2.09 5.07
C GLY A 22 13.52 2.65 3.89
N ARG A 23 13.09 1.79 2.97
CA ARG A 23 12.00 2.14 2.06
C ARG A 23 10.85 2.58 2.97
N PRO A 24 10.27 3.79 2.78
CA PRO A 24 9.12 4.19 3.56
C PRO A 24 8.06 3.11 3.39
N SER A 25 7.72 2.45 4.50
CA SER A 25 6.63 1.50 4.49
C SER A 25 5.36 2.26 4.12
N GLU A 26 4.52 1.73 3.25
CA GLU A 26 3.20 2.31 2.94
C GLU A 26 2.39 2.64 4.20
N GLY A 27 2.68 1.97 5.33
CA GLY A 27 2.09 2.25 6.64
C GLY A 27 2.59 3.53 7.33
N SER A 28 3.75 4.07 6.97
CA SER A 28 4.35 5.27 7.58
C SER A 28 3.89 6.59 6.94
N LEU A 29 3.24 6.53 5.77
CA LEU A 29 2.73 7.74 5.12
C LEU A 29 1.65 8.40 5.98
N ASP A 30 1.71 9.74 6.07
CA ASP A 30 0.64 10.49 6.70
C ASP A 30 -0.65 10.41 5.85
N PRO A 31 -1.83 10.73 6.42
CA PRO A 31 -3.09 10.60 5.69
C PRO A 31 -3.19 11.44 4.40
N ASN A 32 -2.52 12.59 4.31
CA ASN A 32 -2.51 13.47 3.14
C ASN A 32 -1.50 13.00 2.09
N GLU A 33 -0.34 12.49 2.51
CA GLU A 33 0.63 11.84 1.63
C GLU A 33 0.01 10.60 0.98
N LEU A 34 -0.63 9.75 1.78
CA LEU A 34 -1.33 8.56 1.29
C LEU A 34 -2.47 8.94 0.32
N LYS A 35 -3.26 9.98 0.63
CA LYS A 35 -4.27 10.53 -0.29
C LYS A 35 -3.66 10.88 -1.64
N SER A 36 -2.54 11.60 -1.61
CA SER A 36 -1.88 12.11 -2.82
C SER A 36 -1.29 10.96 -3.63
N LEU A 37 -0.64 10.00 -2.98
CA LEU A 37 -0.11 8.78 -3.59
C LEU A 37 -1.21 7.99 -4.31
N ILE A 38 -2.35 7.75 -3.65
CA ILE A 38 -3.47 7.02 -4.24
C ILE A 38 -4.03 7.77 -5.46
N ARG A 39 -4.27 9.08 -5.32
CA ARG A 39 -4.76 9.90 -6.44
C ARG A 39 -3.79 9.84 -7.62
N ASP A 40 -2.51 10.08 -7.38
CA ASP A 40 -1.50 10.19 -8.44
C ASP A 40 -1.27 8.84 -9.13
N GLY A 41 -1.27 7.74 -8.37
CA GLY A 41 -1.21 6.39 -8.94
C GLY A 41 -2.42 6.07 -9.83
N LEU A 42 -3.63 6.41 -9.40
CA LEU A 42 -4.83 6.18 -10.21
C LEU A 42 -4.94 7.11 -11.43
N VAL A 43 -4.34 8.30 -11.37
CA VAL A 43 -4.21 9.20 -12.53
C VAL A 43 -3.22 8.64 -13.55
N ALA A 44 -2.13 8.01 -13.09
CA ALA A 44 -1.13 7.39 -13.95
C ALA A 44 -1.60 6.08 -14.60
N MET A 45 -2.64 5.43 -14.05
CA MET A 45 -3.28 4.25 -14.62
C MET A 45 -4.24 4.60 -15.75
N ASN A 46 -4.36 3.68 -16.73
CA ASN A 46 -5.48 3.69 -17.66
C ASN A 46 -6.80 3.31 -16.93
N MET A 47 -7.94 3.44 -17.62
CA MET A 47 -9.25 3.18 -17.00
C MET A 47 -9.42 1.72 -16.54
N ALA A 48 -8.94 0.75 -17.31
CA ALA A 48 -9.07 -0.67 -16.96
C ALA A 48 -8.25 -1.02 -15.70
N ASP A 49 -7.02 -0.53 -15.62
CA ASP A 49 -6.15 -0.75 -14.45
C ASP A 49 -6.69 -0.04 -13.21
N ARG A 50 -7.26 1.15 -13.38
CA ARG A 50 -7.93 1.88 -12.30
C ARG A 50 -9.12 1.11 -11.75
N GLU A 51 -10.00 0.63 -12.62
CA GLU A 51 -11.14 -0.20 -12.21
C GLU A 51 -10.67 -1.48 -11.51
N ALA A 52 -9.63 -2.14 -12.04
CA ALA A 52 -9.04 -3.31 -11.44
C ALA A 52 -8.51 -3.02 -10.03
N PHE A 53 -7.82 -1.89 -9.83
CA PHE A 53 -7.33 -1.47 -8.52
C PHE A 53 -8.48 -1.26 -7.53
N ILE A 54 -9.54 -0.56 -7.95
CA ILE A 54 -10.69 -0.26 -7.08
C ILE A 54 -11.42 -1.56 -6.69
N ARG A 55 -11.58 -2.50 -7.64
CA ARG A 55 -12.13 -3.84 -7.37
C ARG A 55 -11.24 -4.65 -6.42
N SER A 56 -9.91 -4.56 -6.58
CA SER A 56 -8.95 -5.21 -5.68
C SER A 56 -9.05 -4.65 -4.27
N LEU A 57 -9.10 -3.33 -4.11
CA LEU A 57 -9.31 -2.66 -2.82
C LEU A 57 -10.64 -3.08 -2.16
N GLU A 58 -11.73 -3.10 -2.92
CA GLU A 58 -13.03 -3.58 -2.42
C GLU A 58 -12.94 -5.05 -1.95
N GLY A 59 -12.25 -5.89 -2.73
CA GLY A 59 -12.02 -7.30 -2.40
C GLY A 59 -11.23 -7.49 -1.11
N GLU A 60 -10.12 -6.77 -0.94
CA GLU A 60 -9.32 -6.83 0.28
C GLU A 60 -10.08 -6.32 1.51
N MET A 61 -10.87 -5.25 1.36
CA MET A 61 -11.74 -4.77 2.43
C MET A 61 -12.80 -5.83 2.80
N ARG A 62 -13.42 -6.47 1.80
CA ARG A 62 -14.42 -7.51 2.05
C ARG A 62 -13.83 -8.72 2.81
N ARG A 63 -12.58 -9.10 2.53
CA ARG A 63 -11.88 -10.19 3.24
C ARG A 63 -11.70 -9.93 4.74
N ILE A 64 -11.70 -8.66 5.15
CA ILE A 64 -11.65 -8.26 6.57
C ILE A 64 -13.02 -7.79 7.09
N ASN A 65 -14.11 -8.22 6.44
CA ASN A 65 -15.51 -7.90 6.79
C ASN A 65 -15.84 -6.40 6.75
N LEU A 66 -15.13 -5.63 5.93
CA LEU A 66 -15.42 -4.22 5.70
C LEU A 66 -16.11 -4.01 4.36
N ASN A 67 -17.15 -3.18 4.35
CA ASN A 67 -17.86 -2.78 3.14
C ASN A 67 -17.38 -1.40 2.69
N MET A 68 -16.66 -1.33 1.57
CA MET A 68 -16.15 -0.07 1.00
C MET A 68 -17.27 0.97 0.82
N ARG A 69 -18.46 0.56 0.35
CA ARG A 69 -19.59 1.47 0.11
C ARG A 69 -20.09 2.16 1.38
N SER A 70 -20.03 1.48 2.52
CA SER A 70 -20.44 2.07 3.81
C SER A 70 -19.58 3.27 4.21
N TYR A 71 -18.36 3.38 3.64
CA TYR A 71 -17.44 4.50 3.89
C TYR A 71 -17.49 5.59 2.81
N LEU A 72 -18.12 5.33 1.67
CA LEU A 72 -18.38 6.34 0.64
C LEU A 72 -19.52 7.29 1.05
N ILE A 73 -20.56 6.75 1.71
CA ILE A 73 -21.73 7.50 2.18
C ILE A 73 -21.37 8.70 3.08
N PRO A 74 -20.59 8.54 4.18
CA PRO A 74 -20.23 9.67 5.03
C PRO A 74 -19.34 10.70 4.34
N LEU A 75 -18.73 10.37 3.19
CA LEU A 75 -17.95 11.29 2.37
C LEU A 75 -18.80 12.00 1.30
N GLY A 76 -20.09 11.70 1.20
CA GLY A 76 -20.96 12.25 0.16
C GLY A 76 -20.61 11.76 -1.25
N ILE A 77 -19.87 10.65 -1.36
CA ILE A 77 -19.42 10.08 -2.65
C ILE A 77 -20.54 9.19 -3.20
N PRO A 78 -21.14 9.51 -4.35
CA PRO A 78 -22.29 8.79 -4.88
C PRO A 78 -21.93 7.48 -5.60
N GLY A 79 -20.63 7.23 -5.85
CA GLY A 79 -20.14 6.11 -6.65
C GLY A 79 -20.71 4.77 -6.22
N ARG A 80 -21.42 4.09 -7.13
CA ARG A 80 -22.13 2.84 -6.85
C ARG A 80 -21.34 1.64 -7.33
N SER A 81 -20.53 1.81 -8.38
CA SER A 81 -19.62 0.79 -8.90
C SER A 81 -18.17 1.31 -8.96
N PRO A 82 -17.19 0.42 -9.13
CA PRO A 82 -15.78 0.79 -9.28
C PRO A 82 -15.53 1.80 -10.40
N GLU A 83 -16.25 1.68 -11.52
CA GLU A 83 -16.12 2.61 -12.65
C GLU A 83 -16.64 4.03 -12.36
N ASP A 84 -17.50 4.20 -11.35
CA ASP A 84 -18.04 5.52 -10.97
C ASP A 84 -17.06 6.34 -10.12
N LEU A 85 -16.00 5.73 -9.59
CA LEU A 85 -15.11 6.36 -8.61
C LEU A 85 -13.94 7.07 -9.29
N THR A 86 -13.84 8.37 -9.06
CA THR A 86 -12.73 9.19 -9.53
C THR A 86 -11.47 8.97 -8.67
N PRO A 87 -10.25 9.18 -9.23
CA PRO A 87 -9.00 9.13 -8.46
C PRO A 87 -9.03 9.96 -7.16
N THR A 88 -9.66 11.15 -7.23
CA THR A 88 -9.80 12.05 -6.09
C THR A 88 -10.67 11.44 -4.99
N GLU A 89 -11.82 10.88 -5.35
CA GLU A 89 -12.73 10.22 -4.41
C GLU A 89 -12.09 9.02 -3.73
N VAL A 90 -11.36 8.18 -4.47
CA VAL A 90 -10.63 7.05 -3.89
C VAL A 90 -9.52 7.53 -2.94
N GLY A 91 -8.80 8.60 -3.30
CA GLY A 91 -7.83 9.21 -2.38
C GLY A 91 -8.49 9.73 -1.09
N HIS A 92 -9.66 10.36 -1.19
CA HIS A 92 -10.43 10.81 -0.03
C HIS A 92 -10.92 9.66 0.85
N LEU A 93 -11.40 8.57 0.23
CA LEU A 93 -11.77 7.34 0.92
C LEU A 93 -10.58 6.77 1.71
N VAL A 94 -9.43 6.59 1.06
CA VAL A 94 -8.25 6.00 1.73
C VAL A 94 -7.77 6.88 2.88
N ARG A 95 -7.78 8.21 2.71
CA ARG A 95 -7.48 9.15 3.81
C ARG A 95 -8.44 8.98 4.97
N PHE A 96 -9.75 8.88 4.69
CA PHE A 96 -10.76 8.67 5.71
C PHE A 96 -10.53 7.36 6.47
N LEU A 97 -10.23 6.28 5.75
CA LEU A 97 -9.93 4.96 6.33
C LEU A 97 -8.69 5.03 7.24
N LYS A 98 -7.63 5.70 6.80
CA LYS A 98 -6.41 5.87 7.62
C LYS A 98 -6.69 6.57 8.95
N ILE A 99 -7.58 7.58 8.96
CA ILE A 99 -7.91 8.37 10.15
C ILE A 99 -8.89 7.64 11.06
N ASN A 100 -9.94 7.03 10.49
CA ASN A 100 -11.11 6.59 11.25
C ASN A 100 -11.24 5.07 11.35
N VAL A 101 -10.59 4.31 10.48
CA VAL A 101 -10.74 2.86 10.36
C VAL A 101 -9.37 2.20 10.23
N PRO A 102 -8.49 2.24 11.25
CA PRO A 102 -7.11 1.78 11.13
C PRO A 102 -6.98 0.33 10.65
N GLN A 103 -7.91 -0.56 11.01
CA GLN A 103 -7.96 -1.95 10.54
C GLN A 103 -8.12 -2.09 9.02
N ALA A 104 -8.68 -1.09 8.33
CA ALA A 104 -8.78 -1.08 6.88
C ALA A 104 -7.42 -0.88 6.20
N MET A 105 -6.40 -0.40 6.92
CA MET A 105 -5.09 -0.13 6.33
C MET A 105 -4.37 -1.38 5.85
N THR A 106 -4.64 -2.54 6.45
CA THR A 106 -4.12 -3.81 5.94
C THR A 106 -4.68 -4.12 4.55
N ALA A 107 -5.94 -3.79 4.27
CA ALA A 107 -6.54 -3.96 2.95
C ALA A 107 -5.96 -2.95 1.94
N VAL A 108 -5.79 -1.69 2.36
CA VAL A 108 -5.19 -0.64 1.52
C VAL A 108 -3.76 -1.01 1.12
N GLN A 109 -2.93 -1.46 2.06
CA GLN A 109 -1.55 -1.86 1.78
C GLN A 109 -1.49 -3.03 0.79
N LYS A 110 -2.30 -4.09 1.02
CA LYS A 110 -2.37 -5.22 0.09
C LYS A 110 -2.78 -4.80 -1.33
N ALA A 111 -3.74 -3.88 -1.44
CA ALA A 111 -4.16 -3.35 -2.73
C ALA A 111 -3.02 -2.54 -3.38
N ILE A 112 -2.33 -1.66 -2.66
CA ILE A 112 -1.22 -0.86 -3.17
C ILE A 112 -0.07 -1.75 -3.65
N SER A 113 0.37 -2.71 -2.83
CA SER A 113 1.49 -3.61 -3.16
C SER A 113 1.22 -4.53 -4.37
N SER A 114 -0.02 -4.58 -4.86
CA SER A 114 -0.37 -5.35 -6.06
C SER A 114 -0.12 -4.59 -7.37
N TYR A 115 0.27 -3.31 -7.32
CA TYR A 115 0.44 -2.46 -8.50
C TYR A 115 1.75 -1.67 -8.46
N ASP A 116 2.64 -1.95 -9.44
CA ASP A 116 3.99 -1.38 -9.52
C ASP A 116 4.02 0.16 -9.62
N VAL A 117 2.96 0.79 -10.13
CA VAL A 117 2.90 2.25 -10.27
C VAL A 117 3.05 2.97 -8.93
N PHE A 118 2.54 2.40 -7.84
CA PHE A 118 2.67 3.02 -6.52
C PHE A 118 4.10 2.90 -5.99
N HIS A 119 4.80 1.80 -6.27
CA HIS A 119 6.22 1.66 -5.92
C HIS A 119 7.06 2.71 -6.64
N GLN A 120 6.83 2.93 -7.94
CA GLN A 120 7.54 3.94 -8.73
C GLN A 120 7.30 5.35 -8.18
N LEU A 121 6.06 5.68 -7.83
CA LEU A 121 5.71 7.00 -7.27
C LEU A 121 6.34 7.24 -5.89
N MET A 122 6.42 6.21 -5.05
CA MET A 122 7.08 6.31 -3.74
C MET A 122 8.60 6.52 -3.88
N GLU A 123 9.25 5.85 -4.83
CA GLU A 123 10.68 6.04 -5.10
C GLU A 123 10.97 7.46 -5.64
N GLN A 124 10.12 7.98 -6.53
CA GLN A 124 10.24 9.35 -7.05
C GLN A 124 10.00 10.43 -5.97
N SER A 125 9.08 10.17 -5.04
CA SER A 125 8.79 11.08 -3.94
C SER A 125 9.93 11.16 -2.92
N GLY A 126 10.61 10.03 -2.66
CA GLY A 126 11.81 9.99 -1.81
C GLY A 126 12.99 10.79 -2.38
N HIS A 127 13.06 10.97 -3.70
CA HIS A 127 14.09 11.79 -4.33
C HIS A 127 13.84 13.31 -4.28
N LYS A 128 12.59 13.76 -4.07
CA LYS A 128 12.28 15.21 -4.02
C LYS A 128 12.69 15.92 -2.73
N LEU A 129 13.02 15.19 -1.66
CA LEU A 129 13.42 15.76 -0.36
C LEU A 129 14.95 15.90 -0.18
N ALA A 130 15.74 15.52 -1.20
CA ALA A 130 17.20 15.50 -1.12
C ALA A 130 17.92 16.48 -2.08
N ALA A 131 17.21 17.50 -2.59
CA ALA A 131 17.75 18.52 -3.49
C ALA A 131 17.66 19.93 -2.89
#